data_AF-A0A7X9A7R4-F1
#
_entry.id   AF-A0A7X9A7R4-F1
#
_cell.length_a   1.000
_cell.length_b   1.000
_cell.length_c   1.000
_cell.angle_alpha   90.00
_cell.angle_beta   90.00
_cell.angle_gamma   90.00
#
_symmetry.space_group_name_H-M   'P 1'
#
loop_
_entity.id
_entity.type
_entity.pdbx_description
1 polymer ?
#
loop_
_entity_poly.entity_id
_entity_poly.type
_entity_poly.pdbx_seq_one_letter_code
_entity_poly.pdbx_strand_id
1 'polypeptide(L)'
;MMSQRQVQNRKKKQRPTTSVFLLRFFVGISAIIILALCFSTFLKQQKEFATLSKERRRLEKQRNELADEYEALKNLNEMADSDIYIEHIARQYLDMVRPGEYLIIEK
;
A
#
# COMPACT_ATOMS: atom_id res chain seq x y z
N MET A 1 54.22 77.85 -7.71
CA MET A 1 54.87 76.71 -7.03
C MET A 1 53.82 75.92 -6.29
N MET A 2 53.82 74.58 -6.50
CA MET A 2 53.49 73.50 -5.57
C MET A 2 52.18 73.58 -4.76
N SER A 3 51.39 72.52 -4.60
CA SER A 3 51.41 71.16 -5.13
C SER A 3 50.06 70.57 -4.74
N GLN A 4 49.54 69.74 -5.64
CA GLN A 4 48.36 68.91 -5.48
C GLN A 4 48.33 68.16 -4.14
N ARG A 5 47.16 68.14 -3.48
CA ARG A 5 46.73 67.00 -2.67
C ARG A 5 45.24 66.73 -2.90
N GLN A 6 44.93 66.21 -4.09
CA GLN A 6 43.74 65.39 -4.24
C GLN A 6 43.98 64.10 -3.45
N VAL A 7 43.40 64.05 -2.24
CA VAL A 7 43.35 62.83 -1.43
C VAL A 7 42.56 61.80 -2.23
N GLN A 8 43.30 60.83 -2.78
CA GLN A 8 42.79 59.83 -3.69
C GLN A 8 41.67 59.02 -3.03
N ASN A 9 40.47 59.23 -3.55
CA ASN A 9 39.28 58.46 -3.27
C ASN A 9 39.40 57.08 -3.95
N ARG A 10 40.24 56.18 -3.42
CA ARG A 10 40.33 54.78 -3.90
C ARG A 10 39.48 53.87 -3.03
N LYS A 11 38.16 54.01 -3.12
CA LYS A 11 37.25 52.91 -2.78
C LYS A 11 37.48 51.80 -3.82
N LYS A 12 38.42 50.89 -3.53
CA LYS A 12 38.58 49.63 -4.28
C LYS A 12 37.29 48.83 -4.10
N LYS A 13 36.36 49.00 -5.04
CA LYS A 13 35.17 48.18 -5.22
C LYS A 13 35.66 46.78 -5.59
N GLN A 14 35.94 45.96 -4.58
CA GLN A 14 36.31 44.56 -4.78
C GLN A 14 35.13 43.89 -5.50
N ARG A 15 35.40 43.38 -6.70
CA ARG A 15 34.41 42.74 -7.55
C ARG A 15 33.99 41.41 -6.88
N PRO A 16 32.69 41.09 -6.75
CA PRO A 16 32.21 39.89 -6.07
C PRO A 16 32.27 38.67 -7.00
N THR A 17 33.44 38.34 -7.56
CA THR A 17 33.55 37.24 -8.52
C THR A 17 33.86 35.90 -7.86
N THR A 18 34.51 35.91 -6.69
CA THR A 18 34.83 34.69 -5.92
C THR A 18 33.63 34.12 -5.17
N SER A 19 32.71 34.97 -4.69
CA SER A 19 31.50 34.53 -3.99
C SER A 19 30.54 33.77 -4.91
N VAL A 20 30.44 34.14 -6.19
CA VAL A 20 29.59 33.44 -7.17
C VAL A 20 30.14 32.05 -7.49
N PHE A 21 31.46 31.88 -7.51
CA PHE A 21 32.09 30.57 -7.67
C PHE A 21 31.80 29.66 -6.48
N LEU A 22 32.01 30.14 -5.25
CA LEU A 22 31.71 29.37 -4.04
C LEU A 22 30.22 29.01 -3.95
N LEU A 23 29.33 29.97 -4.26
CA LEU A 23 27.89 29.72 -4.29
C LEU A 23 27.52 28.60 -5.28
N ARG A 24 28.09 28.61 -6.49
CA ARG A 24 27.87 27.56 -7.49
C ARG A 24 28.37 26.19 -7.02
N PHE A 25 29.50 26.16 -6.33
CA PHE A 25 30.02 24.93 -5.72
C PHE A 25 29.09 24.39 -4.63
N PHE A 26 28.63 25.24 -3.70
CA PHE A 26 27.67 24.84 -2.67
C PHE A 26 26.34 24.35 -3.26
N VAL A 27 25.83 25.02 -4.30
CA VAL A 27 24.63 24.58 -5.01
C VAL A 27 24.84 23.21 -5.66
N GLY A 28 25.98 22.99 -6.34
CA GLY A 28 26.30 21.69 -6.93
C GLY A 28 26.39 20.57 -5.89
N ILE A 29 27.07 20.82 -4.76
CA ILE A 29 27.16 19.86 -3.65
C ILE A 29 25.77 19.57 -3.05
N SER A 30 24.96 20.61 -2.82
CA SER A 30 23.60 20.44 -2.31
C SER A 30 22.73 19.62 -3.26
N ALA A 31 22.85 19.83 -4.58
CA ALA A 31 22.12 19.06 -5.58
C ALA A 31 22.49 17.58 -5.55
N ILE A 32 23.79 17.26 -5.40
CA ILE A 32 24.26 15.86 -5.28
C ILE A 32 23.71 15.20 -4.01
N ILE A 33 23.71 15.91 -2.87
CA ILE A 33 23.17 15.40 -1.61
C ILE A 33 21.67 15.13 -1.73
N ILE A 34 20.90 16.08 -2.29
CA ILE A 34 19.46 15.91 -2.51
C ILE A 34 19.20 14.71 -3.43
N LEU A 35 19.96 14.58 -4.51
CA LEU A 35 19.80 13.47 -5.46
C LEU A 35 20.08 12.12 -4.79
N ALA A 36 21.13 12.04 -3.95
CA ALA A 36 21.44 10.84 -3.17
C ALA A 36 20.34 10.48 -2.16
N LEU A 37 19.77 11.48 -1.47
CA LEU A 37 18.65 11.27 -0.55
C LEU A 37 17.38 10.81 -1.27
N CYS A 38 17.05 11.42 -2.41
CA CYS A 38 15.94 11.01 -3.25
C CYS A 38 16.11 9.56 -3.73
N PHE A 39 17.31 9.20 -4.20
CA PHE A 39 17.59 7.86 -4.70
C PHE A 39 17.48 6.79 -3.59
N SER A 40 18.04 7.08 -2.40
CA SER A 40 17.95 6.19 -1.23
C SER A 40 16.50 6.00 -0.77
N THR A 41 15.72 7.09 -0.73
CA THR A 41 14.31 7.05 -0.35
C THR A 41 13.46 6.30 -1.36
N PHE A 42 13.72 6.50 -2.66
CA PHE A 42 13.01 5.83 -3.75
C PHE A 42 13.17 4.30 -3.69
N LEU A 43 14.37 3.81 -3.39
CA LEU A 43 14.62 2.37 -3.23
C LEU A 43 13.88 1.75 -2.04
N LYS A 44 13.71 2.51 -0.95
CA LYS A 44 12.94 2.06 0.23
C LYS A 44 11.45 2.01 -0.08
N GLN A 45 10.92 3.04 -0.74
CA GLN A 45 9.51 3.14 -1.09
C GLN A 45 9.04 1.98 -1.98
N GLN A 46 9.85 1.50 -2.93
CA GLN A 46 9.44 0.38 -3.78
C GLN A 46 9.24 -0.93 -3.02
N LYS A 47 10.09 -1.22 -2.02
CA LYS A 47 9.95 -2.43 -1.19
C LYS A 47 8.71 -2.35 -0.31
N GLU A 48 8.47 -1.18 0.29
CA GLU A 48 7.32 -0.95 1.16
C GLU A 48 6.00 -1.04 0.37
N PHE A 49 5.97 -0.49 -0.85
CA PHE A 49 4.80 -0.58 -1.73
C PHE A 49 4.51 -2.03 -2.18
N ALA A 50 5.55 -2.83 -2.41
CA ALA A 50 5.40 -4.24 -2.74
C ALA A 50 4.82 -5.05 -1.56
N THR A 51 5.22 -4.74 -0.33
CA THR A 51 4.65 -5.36 0.87
C THR A 51 3.21 -4.92 1.09
N LEU A 52 2.93 -3.61 1.05
CA LEU A 52 1.58 -3.05 1.21
C LEU A 52 0.59 -3.61 0.17
N SER A 53 1.01 -3.74 -1.08
CA SER A 53 0.15 -4.29 -2.14
C SER A 53 -0.16 -5.78 -1.94
N LYS A 54 0.79 -6.56 -1.43
CA LYS A 54 0.55 -7.95 -1.03
C LYS A 54 -0.42 -8.05 0.14
N GLU A 55 -0.24 -7.20 1.16
CA GLU A 55 -1.14 -7.17 2.32
C GLU A 55 -2.57 -6.75 1.92
N ARG A 56 -2.71 -5.74 1.07
CA ARG A 56 -3.99 -5.34 0.46
C ARG A 56 -4.69 -6.52 -0.20
N ARG A 57 -4.00 -7.23 -1.10
CA ARG A 57 -4.57 -8.41 -1.79
C ARG A 57 -4.96 -9.53 -0.84
N ARG A 58 -4.16 -9.78 0.20
CA ARG A 58 -4.47 -10.79 1.22
C ARG A 58 -5.74 -10.41 2.00
N LEU A 59 -5.83 -9.17 2.45
CA LEU A 59 -7.00 -8.67 3.18
C LEU A 59 -8.26 -8.68 2.31
N GLU A 60 -8.14 -8.34 1.03
CA GLU A 60 -9.24 -8.39 0.08
C GLU A 60 -9.73 -9.82 -0.15
N LYS A 61 -8.82 -10.79 -0.28
CA LYS A 61 -9.17 -12.21 -0.38
C LYS A 61 -9.90 -12.70 0.87
N GLN A 62 -9.41 -12.35 2.05
CA GLN A 62 -10.06 -12.72 3.32
C GLN A 62 -11.44 -12.08 3.47
N ARG A 63 -11.61 -10.84 3.01
CA ARG A 63 -12.91 -10.17 3.00
C ARG A 63 -13.91 -10.89 2.10
N ASN A 64 -13.48 -11.30 0.91
CA ASN A 64 -14.35 -12.00 -0.03
C ASN A 64 -14.71 -13.39 0.49
N GLU A 65 -13.74 -14.17 0.97
CA GLU A 65 -13.99 -15.50 1.56
C GLU A 65 -14.99 -15.42 2.72
N LEU A 66 -14.84 -14.41 3.60
CA LEU A 66 -15.74 -14.24 4.72
C LEU A 66 -17.14 -13.75 4.29
N ALA A 67 -17.22 -12.98 3.20
CA ALA A 67 -18.50 -12.56 2.64
C ALA A 67 -19.25 -13.74 2.01
N ASP A 68 -18.53 -14.59 1.26
CA ASP A 68 -19.08 -15.81 0.66
C ASP A 68 -19.57 -16.78 1.75
N GLU A 69 -18.79 -16.96 2.82
CA GLU A 69 -19.17 -17.79 3.97
C GLU A 69 -20.40 -17.22 4.69
N TYR A 70 -20.45 -15.90 4.90
CA TYR A 70 -21.60 -15.24 5.49
C TYR A 70 -22.86 -15.42 4.65
N GLU A 71 -22.76 -15.29 3.33
CA GLU A 71 -23.89 -15.49 2.42
C GLU A 71 -24.36 -16.94 2.43
N ALA A 72 -23.44 -17.91 2.43
CA ALA A 72 -23.77 -19.32 2.54
C ALA A 72 -24.49 -19.64 3.86
N LEU A 73 -23.98 -19.13 4.99
CA LEU A 73 -24.60 -19.30 6.32
C LEU A 73 -25.97 -18.63 6.38
N LYS A 74 -26.11 -17.44 5.80
CA LYS A 74 -27.39 -16.73 5.75
C LYS A 74 -28.42 -17.54 4.97
N ASN A 75 -28.06 -18.06 3.80
CA ASN A 75 -28.95 -18.90 3.00
C ASN A 75 -29.34 -20.18 3.74
N LEU A 76 -28.38 -20.83 4.42
CA LEU A 76 -28.65 -21.98 5.29
C LEU A 76 -29.63 -21.62 6.41
N ASN A 77 -29.42 -20.49 7.08
CA ASN A 77 -30.29 -20.04 8.16
C ASN A 77 -31.71 -19.70 7.67
N GLU A 78 -31.84 -19.08 6.49
CA GLU A 78 -33.15 -18.83 5.87
C GLU A 78 -33.88 -20.13 5.49
N MET A 79 -33.13 -21.19 5.15
CA MET A 79 -33.70 -22.51 4.86
C MET A 79 -33.88 -23.38 6.11
N ALA A 80 -33.20 -23.08 7.22
CA ALA A 80 -33.17 -23.92 8.42
C ALA A 80 -34.57 -24.12 9.03
N ASP A 81 -35.42 -23.08 8.97
CA ASP A 81 -36.81 -23.13 9.44
C ASP A 81 -37.78 -23.70 8.39
N SER A 82 -37.31 -24.07 7.19
CA SER A 82 -38.17 -24.67 6.17
C SER A 82 -38.43 -26.15 6.45
N ASP A 83 -39.69 -26.57 6.33
CA ASP A 83 -40.09 -27.98 6.49
C ASP A 83 -39.28 -28.94 5.60
N ILE A 84 -38.88 -28.49 4.41
CA ILE A 84 -38.07 -29.26 3.45
C ILE A 84 -36.67 -29.55 4.00
N TYR A 85 -36.03 -28.57 4.62
CA TYR A 85 -34.70 -28.73 5.21
C TYR A 85 -34.75 -29.62 6.45
N ILE A 86 -35.75 -29.41 7.31
CA ILE A 86 -35.98 -30.23 8.50
C ILE A 86 -36.23 -31.69 8.11
N GLU A 87 -37.08 -31.93 7.11
CA GLU A 87 -37.36 -33.27 6.60
C GLU A 87 -36.10 -33.92 6.01
N HIS A 88 -35.29 -33.17 5.26
CA HIS A 88 -34.04 -33.66 4.69
C HIS A 88 -33.04 -34.10 5.77
N ILE A 89 -32.80 -33.26 6.77
CA ILE A 89 -31.92 -33.56 7.91
C ILE A 89 -32.48 -34.74 8.71
N ALA A 90 -33.79 -34.75 9.00
CA ALA A 90 -34.43 -35.87 9.69
C ALA A 90 -34.26 -37.19 8.93
N ARG A 91 -34.38 -37.19 7.60
CA ARG A 91 -34.14 -38.39 6.78
C ARG A 91 -32.69 -38.88 6.86
N GLN A 92 -31.71 -37.97 6.83
CA GLN A 92 -30.30 -38.36 6.97
C GLN A 92 -29.98 -38.93 8.35
N TYR A 93 -30.55 -38.38 9.42
CA TYR A 93 -30.30 -38.85 10.79
C TYR A 93 -31.07 -40.11 11.16
N LEU A 94 -32.28 -40.29 10.63
CA LEU A 94 -33.17 -41.39 10.97
C LEU A 94 -33.14 -42.52 9.93
N ASP A 95 -32.28 -42.42 8.91
CA ASP A 95 -32.17 -43.35 7.78
C ASP A 95 -33.53 -43.62 7.10
N MET A 96 -34.35 -42.57 6.99
CA MET A 96 -35.70 -42.64 6.42
C MET A 96 -35.66 -42.29 4.93
N VAL A 97 -36.35 -43.08 4.12
CA VAL A 97 -36.54 -42.85 2.67
C VAL A 97 -37.95 -42.38 2.36
N ARG A 98 -38.17 -41.63 1.26
CA ARG A 98 -39.55 -41.28 0.88
C ARG A 98 -40.34 -42.52 0.45
N PRO A 99 -41.68 -42.46 0.53
CA PRO A 99 -42.53 -43.51 -0.03
C PRO A 99 -42.19 -43.74 -1.52
N GLY A 100 -41.68 -44.92 -1.86
CA GLY A 100 -41.27 -45.29 -3.22
C GLY A 100 -39.77 -45.24 -3.51
N GLU A 101 -38.94 -44.80 -2.56
CA GLU A 101 -37.47 -44.86 -2.65
C GLU A 101 -36.93 -46.12 -1.93
N TYR A 102 -35.81 -46.68 -2.41
CA TYR A 102 -35.15 -47.85 -1.81
C TYR A 102 -33.69 -47.51 -1.46
N LEU A 103 -33.24 -47.92 -0.27
CA LEU A 103 -31.87 -47.70 0.19
C LEU A 103 -31.02 -48.93 -0.14
N ILE A 104 -29.97 -48.75 -0.95
CA ILE A 104 -29.04 -49.83 -1.33
C ILE A 104 -27.84 -49.76 -0.37
N ILE A 105 -27.72 -50.75 0.51
CA ILE A 105 -26.59 -50.88 1.43
C ILE A 105 -25.64 -51.94 0.86
N GLU A 106 -24.49 -51.51 0.31
CA GLU A 106 -23.41 -52.42 -0.07
C GLU A 106 -22.71 -52.95 1.20
N LYS A 107 -22.46 -54.27 1.23
CA LYS A 107 -22.00 -55.01 2.40
C LYS A 107 -20.50 -55.28 2.37
#